data_AF-A0A939WGM8-F1
#
_entry.id   AF-A0A939WGM8-F1
#
_cell.length_a   1.000
_cell.length_b   1.000
_cell.length_c   1.000
_cell.angle_alpha   90.00
_cell.angle_beta   90.00
_cell.angle_gamma   90.00
#
_symmetry.space_group_name_H-M   'P 1'
#
loop_
_entity.id
_entity.type
_entity.pdbx_description
1 polymer ?
#
loop_
_entity_poly.entity_id
_entity_poly.type
_entity_poly.pdbx_seq_one_letter_code
_entity_poly.pdbx_strand_id
1 'polypeptide(L)'
;MVTNAAIIHKGKQYPNYLDDFIHQFFLTNKDTKLYCIVDESFEQLLELQKQYEQLYIVLSNDINITKEHLFFLRFNRLTRQKWRDGFWRFVVERFFILYDFMSTYCITSIYHFEYDNAIYADLTELEQKLSSFKAILLPADADKRCIPGFVYIPEKEILREFCCFYNRKHTLFPKNDMIAFSEFMEKKTLICKSLPVIPPSYYFTNKKLISTSGKTSNKPWVFYENYEKTRTLFDAAAFGQYLGGIDPRNGESKKGFINETAVYSPADFQVIWKHENSIKKPFIVFQGEEYPLANLHIHSKNLKEFRSDLI
;
A
#
# COMPACT_ATOMS: atom_id res chain seq x y z
N MET A 1 -15.66 -9.75 -13.67
CA MET A 1 -14.54 -10.33 -12.89
C MET A 1 -14.70 -9.79 -11.48
N VAL A 2 -14.61 -10.62 -10.45
CA VAL A 2 -14.77 -10.14 -9.06
C VAL A 2 -13.43 -9.59 -8.59
N THR A 3 -13.38 -8.29 -8.31
CA THR A 3 -12.20 -7.65 -7.72
C THR A 3 -12.13 -8.00 -6.23
N ASN A 4 -10.94 -8.37 -5.76
CA ASN A 4 -10.68 -8.74 -4.36
C ASN A 4 -9.67 -7.78 -3.75
N ALA A 5 -9.92 -7.35 -2.51
CA ALA A 5 -9.04 -6.54 -1.70
C ALA A 5 -8.88 -7.14 -0.31
N ALA A 6 -7.74 -6.94 0.34
CA ALA A 6 -7.51 -7.40 1.71
C ALA A 6 -6.72 -6.40 2.55
N ILE A 7 -7.12 -6.31 3.81
CA ILE A 7 -6.35 -5.70 4.90
C ILE A 7 -6.08 -6.74 5.98
N ILE A 8 -4.99 -6.56 6.72
CA ILE A 8 -4.58 -7.49 7.77
C ILE A 8 -4.38 -6.71 9.07
N HIS A 9 -5.03 -7.16 10.15
CA HIS A 9 -4.89 -6.59 11.48
C HIS A 9 -4.53 -7.66 12.52
N LYS A 10 -3.35 -7.54 13.13
CA LYS A 10 -2.82 -8.46 14.17
C LYS A 10 -2.71 -7.81 15.56
N GLY A 11 -3.57 -6.82 15.83
CA GLY A 11 -3.63 -6.14 17.11
C GLY A 11 -4.75 -6.69 17.98
N LYS A 12 -4.64 -6.43 19.29
CA LYS A 12 -5.72 -6.68 20.27
C LYS A 12 -6.70 -5.51 20.40
N GLN A 13 -6.41 -4.42 19.71
CA GLN A 13 -7.13 -3.16 19.83
C GLN A 13 -7.61 -2.73 18.46
N TYR A 14 -8.90 -2.45 18.38
CA TYR A 14 -9.52 -1.92 17.19
C TYR A 14 -8.92 -0.54 16.84
N PRO A 15 -8.32 -0.35 15.65
CA PRO A 15 -7.78 0.95 15.27
C PRO A 15 -8.92 1.92 14.93
N ASN A 16 -8.98 3.07 15.60
CA ASN A 16 -10.07 4.05 15.40
C ASN A 16 -10.23 4.55 13.95
N TYR A 17 -9.16 4.50 13.15
CA TYR A 17 -9.17 4.93 11.75
C TYR A 17 -9.53 3.82 10.76
N LEU A 18 -9.79 2.60 11.23
CA LEU A 18 -10.21 1.48 10.39
C LEU A 18 -11.63 1.69 9.85
N ASP A 19 -12.53 2.31 10.63
CA ASP A 19 -13.86 2.71 10.17
C ASP A 19 -13.76 3.67 8.98
N ASP A 20 -12.89 4.68 9.09
CA ASP A 20 -12.68 5.66 8.03
C ASP A 20 -12.08 5.03 6.78
N PHE A 21 -11.14 4.09 6.93
CA PHE A 21 -10.61 3.30 5.82
C PHE A 21 -11.73 2.53 5.10
N ILE A 22 -12.52 1.75 5.83
CA ILE A 22 -13.59 0.91 5.28
C ILE A 22 -14.64 1.78 4.60
N HIS A 23 -15.06 2.87 5.24
CA HIS A 23 -16.02 3.80 4.67
C HIS A 23 -15.49 4.41 3.37
N GLN A 24 -14.29 4.99 3.40
CA GLN A 24 -13.66 5.59 2.22
C GLN A 24 -13.50 4.57 1.09
N PHE A 25 -13.08 3.34 1.40
CA PHE A 25 -12.95 2.26 0.43
C PHE A 25 -14.26 2.01 -0.31
N PHE A 26 -15.38 1.88 0.41
CA PHE A 26 -16.69 1.59 -0.18
C PHE A 26 -17.38 2.79 -0.84
N LEU A 27 -16.87 4.02 -0.67
CA LEU A 27 -17.34 5.15 -1.48
C LEU A 27 -17.01 4.95 -2.97
N THR A 28 -15.89 4.29 -3.28
CA THR A 28 -15.43 4.07 -4.66
C THR A 28 -15.45 2.61 -5.10
N ASN A 29 -15.60 1.64 -4.19
CA ASN A 29 -15.43 0.21 -4.48
C ASN A 29 -16.61 -0.66 -4.00
N LYS A 30 -17.85 -0.25 -4.29
CA LYS A 30 -19.07 -0.92 -3.81
C LYS A 30 -19.18 -2.39 -4.20
N ASP A 31 -18.68 -2.75 -5.38
CA ASP A 31 -18.74 -4.12 -5.93
C ASP A 31 -17.47 -4.94 -5.66
N THR A 32 -16.48 -4.38 -4.96
CA THR A 32 -15.23 -5.07 -4.63
C THR A 32 -15.35 -5.78 -3.29
N LYS A 33 -14.93 -7.05 -3.23
CA LYS A 33 -14.85 -7.79 -1.97
C LYS A 33 -13.67 -7.30 -1.15
N LEU A 34 -13.94 -6.77 0.04
CA LEU A 34 -12.91 -6.40 1.02
C LEU A 34 -12.85 -7.46 2.12
N TYR A 35 -11.72 -8.14 2.21
CA TYR A 35 -11.44 -9.11 3.27
C TYR A 35 -10.64 -8.45 4.39
N CYS A 36 -11.25 -8.35 5.58
CA CYS A 36 -10.58 -7.96 6.81
C CYS A 36 -10.07 -9.21 7.53
N ILE A 37 -8.78 -9.51 7.36
CA ILE A 37 -8.13 -10.64 8.02
C ILE A 37 -7.68 -10.20 9.41
N VAL A 38 -8.24 -10.82 10.44
CA VAL A 38 -8.07 -10.42 11.85
C VAL A 38 -7.75 -11.60 12.75
N ASP A 39 -7.00 -11.39 13.83
CA ASP A 39 -6.74 -12.46 14.81
C ASP A 39 -7.97 -12.76 15.69
N GLU A 40 -8.80 -11.75 15.94
CA GLU A 40 -10.04 -11.86 16.70
C GLU A 40 -11.13 -10.96 16.09
N SER A 41 -12.40 -11.30 16.36
CA SER A 41 -13.53 -10.50 15.88
C SER A 41 -13.73 -9.27 16.77
N PHE A 42 -14.03 -8.13 16.15
CA PHE A 42 -14.34 -6.86 16.82
C PHE A 42 -15.80 -6.49 16.56
N GLU A 43 -16.52 -6.06 17.60
CA GLU A 43 -17.93 -5.65 17.47
C GLU A 43 -18.10 -4.54 16.42
N GLN A 44 -17.15 -3.59 16.36
CA GLN A 44 -17.12 -2.52 15.37
C GLN A 44 -17.10 -3.06 13.93
N LEU A 45 -16.30 -4.08 13.64
CA LEU A 45 -16.26 -4.71 12.32
C LEU A 45 -17.57 -5.43 11.99
N LEU A 46 -18.17 -6.10 12.98
CA LEU A 46 -19.45 -6.78 12.78
C LEU A 46 -20.56 -5.78 12.45
N GLU A 47 -20.57 -4.60 13.07
CA GLU A 47 -21.51 -3.53 12.70
C GLU A 47 -21.24 -2.99 11.30
N LEU A 48 -19.98 -2.77 10.91
CA LEU A 48 -19.63 -2.37 9.55
C LEU A 48 -20.03 -3.42 8.51
N GLN A 49 -19.89 -4.71 8.83
CA GLN A 49 -20.27 -5.79 7.92
C GLN A 49 -21.78 -5.80 7.62
N LYS A 50 -22.62 -5.38 8.58
CA LYS A 50 -24.05 -5.19 8.34
C LYS A 50 -24.34 -4.03 7.38
N GLN A 51 -23.46 -3.03 7.32
CA GLN A 51 -23.60 -1.86 6.46
C GLN A 51 -23.04 -2.09 5.05
N TYR A 52 -21.98 -2.91 4.95
CA TYR A 52 -21.27 -3.17 3.70
C TYR A 52 -21.31 -4.65 3.33
N GLU A 53 -22.20 -5.01 2.41
CA GLU A 53 -22.41 -6.41 1.97
C GLU A 53 -21.12 -7.06 1.44
N GLN A 54 -20.23 -6.28 0.83
CA GLN A 54 -18.96 -6.79 0.30
C GLN A 54 -17.81 -6.77 1.32
N LEU A 55 -18.09 -6.54 2.60
CA LEU A 55 -17.12 -6.64 3.69
C LEU A 55 -17.15 -8.05 4.29
N TYR A 56 -16.01 -8.72 4.27
CA TYR A 56 -15.83 -10.07 4.79
C TYR A 56 -14.82 -10.07 5.92
N ILE A 57 -15.21 -10.54 7.09
CA ILE A 57 -14.30 -10.75 8.23
C ILE A 57 -13.78 -12.17 8.16
N VAL A 58 -12.46 -12.34 8.16
CA VAL A 58 -11.80 -13.65 8.11
C VAL A 58 -10.90 -13.79 9.33
N LEU A 59 -11.13 -14.80 10.16
CA LEU A 59 -10.25 -15.05 11.29
C LEU A 59 -8.95 -15.70 10.80
N SER A 60 -7.82 -15.24 11.33
CA SER A 60 -6.49 -15.75 10.95
C SER A 60 -6.32 -17.23 11.29
N ASN A 61 -7.03 -17.73 12.30
CA ASN A 61 -7.06 -19.15 12.66
C ASN A 61 -7.82 -20.04 11.66
N ASP A 62 -8.67 -19.46 10.80
CA ASP A 62 -9.38 -20.19 9.74
C ASP A 62 -8.56 -20.29 8.44
N ILE A 63 -7.36 -19.69 8.42
CA ILE A 63 -6.45 -19.71 7.27
C ILE A 63 -5.43 -20.84 7.44
N ASN A 64 -5.31 -21.71 6.44
CA ASN A 64 -4.32 -22.78 6.43
C ASN A 64 -2.92 -22.20 6.21
N ILE A 65 -2.02 -22.42 7.17
CA ILE A 65 -0.65 -21.93 7.11
C ILE A 65 0.16 -22.70 6.07
N THR A 66 0.76 -22.01 5.10
CA THR A 66 1.60 -22.63 4.06
C THR A 66 3.00 -22.97 4.56
N LYS A 67 3.72 -23.81 3.81
CA LYS A 67 5.11 -24.17 4.13
C LYS A 67 6.05 -22.96 4.15
N GLU A 68 5.81 -21.95 3.29
CA GLU A 68 6.57 -20.71 3.23
C GLU A 68 6.41 -19.92 4.54
N HIS A 69 5.17 -19.82 5.05
CA HIS A 69 4.90 -19.13 6.31
C HIS A 69 5.43 -19.93 7.51
N LEU A 70 5.24 -21.24 7.56
CA LEU A 70 5.82 -22.09 8.61
C LEU A 70 7.34 -21.95 8.69
N PHE A 71 8.02 -21.87 7.54
CA PHE A 71 9.46 -21.62 7.52
C PHE A 71 9.80 -20.25 8.12
N PHE A 72 9.08 -19.20 7.72
CA PHE A 72 9.28 -17.85 8.26
C PHE A 72 9.13 -17.83 9.79
N LEU A 73 8.02 -18.37 10.31
CA LEU A 73 7.74 -18.42 11.74
C LEU A 73 8.81 -19.17 12.52
N ARG A 74 9.31 -20.29 11.99
CA ARG A 74 10.28 -21.15 12.67
C ARG A 74 11.71 -20.61 12.63
N PHE A 75 12.14 -20.06 11.51
CA PHE A 75 13.56 -19.82 11.25
C PHE A 75 13.94 -18.34 11.14
N ASN A 76 13.01 -17.45 10.78
CA ASN A 76 13.35 -16.05 10.56
C ASN A 76 13.68 -15.32 11.87
N ARG A 77 14.78 -14.57 11.91
CA ARG A 77 15.19 -13.85 13.14
C ARG A 77 14.23 -12.73 13.56
N LEU A 78 13.36 -12.20 12.67
CA LEU A 78 12.32 -11.24 13.05
C LEU A 78 11.36 -11.80 14.09
N THR A 79 11.11 -13.10 14.08
CA THR A 79 10.11 -13.72 14.98
C THR A 79 10.53 -13.68 16.44
N ARG A 80 11.81 -13.38 16.71
CA ARG A 80 12.40 -13.23 18.05
C ARG A 80 12.56 -11.77 18.47
N GLN A 81 12.30 -10.81 17.58
CA GLN A 81 12.46 -9.39 17.89
C GLN A 81 11.27 -8.88 18.71
N LYS A 82 11.56 -8.10 19.74
CA LYS A 82 10.55 -7.51 20.65
C LYS A 82 10.31 -6.02 20.46
N TRP A 83 11.02 -5.37 19.53
CA TRP A 83 10.87 -3.93 19.31
C TRP A 83 9.43 -3.61 18.88
N ARG A 84 8.77 -2.68 19.60
CA ARG A 84 7.34 -2.34 19.45
C ARG A 84 6.47 -3.59 19.30
N ASP A 85 6.63 -4.53 20.24
CA ASP A 85 5.88 -5.80 20.28
C ASP A 85 5.99 -6.65 19.01
N GLY A 86 7.15 -6.57 18.33
CA GLY A 86 7.38 -7.32 17.10
C GLY A 86 6.84 -6.63 15.85
N PHE A 87 6.67 -5.30 15.86
CA PHE A 87 6.18 -4.54 14.72
C PHE A 87 6.77 -4.96 13.36
N TRP A 88 8.11 -5.03 13.26
CA TRP A 88 8.77 -5.40 12.00
C TRP A 88 8.51 -6.83 11.55
N ARG A 89 8.23 -7.73 12.50
CA ARG A 89 7.76 -9.08 12.17
C ARG A 89 6.40 -8.98 11.48
N PHE A 90 5.42 -8.28 12.05
CA PHE A 90 4.08 -8.20 11.50
C PHE A 90 4.00 -7.46 10.16
N VAL A 91 4.82 -6.43 9.99
CA VAL A 91 4.99 -5.71 8.72
C VAL A 91 5.36 -6.66 7.57
N VAL A 92 6.20 -7.66 7.84
CA VAL A 92 6.60 -8.66 6.84
C VAL A 92 5.64 -9.85 6.80
N GLU A 93 5.24 -10.37 7.96
CA GLU A 93 4.40 -11.56 8.12
C GLU A 93 3.06 -11.40 7.39
N ARG A 94 2.54 -10.18 7.26
CA ARG A 94 1.30 -9.92 6.52
C ARG A 94 1.33 -10.45 5.08
N PHE A 95 2.48 -10.45 4.41
CA PHE A 95 2.59 -11.01 3.04
C PHE A 95 2.55 -12.54 3.03
N PHE A 96 3.04 -13.18 4.09
CA PHE A 96 2.89 -14.63 4.28
C PHE A 96 1.44 -15.00 4.60
N ILE A 97 0.77 -14.24 5.48
CA ILE A 97 -0.65 -14.42 5.79
C ILE A 97 -1.52 -14.18 4.55
N LEU A 98 -1.21 -13.17 3.76
CA LEU A 98 -1.91 -12.88 2.51
C LEU A 98 -1.76 -14.06 1.52
N TYR A 99 -0.57 -14.64 1.43
CA TYR A 99 -0.34 -15.83 0.61
C TYR A 99 -1.09 -17.06 1.13
N ASP A 100 -1.11 -17.27 2.45
CA ASP A 100 -1.88 -18.35 3.08
C ASP A 100 -3.38 -18.18 2.81
N PHE A 101 -3.89 -16.95 2.95
CA PHE A 101 -5.28 -16.59 2.65
C PHE A 101 -5.63 -16.88 1.20
N MET A 102 -4.82 -16.36 0.25
CA MET A 102 -5.03 -16.60 -1.18
C MET A 102 -4.99 -18.10 -1.52
N SER A 103 -4.15 -18.87 -0.83
CA SER A 103 -4.06 -20.31 -1.00
C SER A 103 -5.27 -21.06 -0.43
N THR A 104 -5.74 -20.68 0.75
CA THR A 104 -6.87 -21.31 1.46
C THR A 104 -8.19 -21.07 0.74
N TYR A 105 -8.42 -19.84 0.28
CA TYR A 105 -9.68 -19.41 -0.33
C TYR A 105 -9.64 -19.38 -1.86
N CYS A 106 -8.58 -19.93 -2.48
CA CYS A 106 -8.40 -19.99 -3.93
C CYS A 106 -8.49 -18.62 -4.64
N ILE A 107 -8.01 -17.56 -3.99
CA ILE A 107 -7.96 -16.22 -4.57
C ILE A 107 -6.75 -16.11 -5.51
N THR A 108 -7.00 -15.77 -6.78
CA THR A 108 -5.94 -15.64 -7.79
C THR A 108 -5.24 -14.28 -7.72
N SER A 109 -6.00 -13.19 -7.84
CA SER A 109 -5.53 -11.80 -7.78
C SER A 109 -6.11 -11.08 -6.57
N ILE A 110 -5.34 -10.15 -6.00
CA ILE A 110 -5.81 -9.35 -4.87
C ILE A 110 -5.10 -7.99 -4.80
N TYR A 111 -5.83 -6.98 -4.34
CA TYR A 111 -5.25 -5.75 -3.82
C TYR A 111 -4.99 -5.90 -2.32
N HIS A 112 -3.85 -5.41 -1.84
CA HIS A 112 -3.56 -5.30 -0.41
C HIS A 112 -3.32 -3.85 -0.04
N PHE A 113 -3.90 -3.45 1.09
CA PHE A 113 -3.74 -2.11 1.66
C PHE A 113 -3.25 -2.16 3.10
N GLU A 114 -2.44 -1.17 3.47
CA GLU A 114 -2.40 -0.76 4.87
C GLU A 114 -3.65 0.09 5.15
N TYR A 115 -4.32 -0.15 6.27
CA TYR A 115 -5.58 0.53 6.60
C TYR A 115 -5.40 1.99 7.06
N ASP A 116 -4.21 2.56 6.89
CA ASP A 116 -3.94 3.99 6.97
C ASP A 116 -3.86 4.66 5.57
N ASN A 117 -4.34 3.97 4.52
CA ASN A 117 -4.42 4.49 3.16
C ASN A 117 -5.87 4.83 2.78
N ALA A 118 -6.15 6.11 2.50
CA ALA A 118 -7.41 6.50 1.88
C ALA A 118 -7.39 6.13 0.39
N ILE A 119 -8.35 5.33 -0.08
CA ILE A 119 -8.40 4.81 -1.45
C ILE A 119 -9.45 5.59 -2.26
N TYR A 120 -9.04 6.18 -3.39
CA TYR A 120 -9.89 6.99 -4.27
C TYR A 120 -10.10 6.38 -5.65
N ALA A 121 -9.22 5.45 -6.05
CA ALA A 121 -9.38 4.71 -7.28
C ALA A 121 -10.60 3.76 -7.19
N ASP A 122 -11.28 3.61 -8.33
CA ASP A 122 -12.14 2.47 -8.60
C ASP A 122 -11.24 1.29 -8.98
N LEU A 123 -11.25 0.24 -8.15
CA LEU A 123 -10.36 -0.90 -8.31
C LEU A 123 -10.77 -1.81 -9.46
N THR A 124 -12.04 -1.81 -9.88
CA THR A 124 -12.50 -2.56 -11.05
C THR A 124 -11.98 -1.90 -12.33
N GLU A 125 -12.06 -0.58 -12.44
CA GLU A 125 -11.45 0.16 -13.55
C GLU A 125 -9.92 0.03 -13.55
N LEU A 126 -9.31 0.12 -12.36
CA LEU A 126 -7.87 0.00 -12.24
C LEU A 126 -7.40 -1.42 -12.58
N GLU A 127 -8.14 -2.45 -12.20
CA GLU A 127 -7.79 -3.86 -12.51
C GLU A 127 -7.79 -4.11 -14.03
N GLN A 128 -8.65 -3.45 -14.81
CA GLN A 128 -8.60 -3.54 -16.27
C GLN A 128 -7.26 -3.03 -16.83
N LYS A 129 -6.70 -1.99 -16.21
CA LYS A 129 -5.39 -1.42 -16.59
C LYS A 129 -4.22 -2.27 -16.06
N LEU A 130 -4.38 -2.85 -14.86
CA LEU A 130 -3.32 -3.57 -14.16
C LEU A 130 -3.23 -5.06 -14.49
N SER A 131 -4.32 -5.71 -14.90
CA SER A 131 -4.43 -7.16 -15.09
C SER A 131 -3.47 -7.75 -16.13
N SER A 132 -3.02 -6.94 -17.09
CA SER A 132 -2.02 -7.36 -18.08
C SER A 132 -0.59 -7.34 -17.54
N PHE A 133 -0.33 -6.78 -16.36
CA PHE A 133 0.95 -6.95 -15.68
C PHE A 133 1.00 -8.33 -15.01
N LYS A 134 2.03 -9.10 -15.32
CA LYS A 134 2.38 -10.34 -14.61
C LYS A 134 3.41 -10.06 -13.52
N ALA A 135 3.14 -9.04 -12.70
CA ALA A 135 4.05 -8.55 -11.68
C ALA A 135 3.29 -8.00 -10.46
N ILE A 136 3.84 -8.15 -9.27
CA ILE A 136 3.40 -7.38 -8.10
C ILE A 136 3.67 -5.90 -8.40
N LEU A 137 2.67 -5.05 -8.17
CA LEU A 137 2.75 -3.61 -8.38
C LEU A 137 2.57 -2.89 -7.04
N LEU A 138 3.50 -2.01 -6.69
CA LEU A 138 3.46 -1.20 -5.48
C LEU A 138 4.26 0.09 -5.69
N PRO A 139 3.95 1.21 -5.02
CA PRO A 139 4.70 2.44 -5.25
C PRO A 139 6.09 2.39 -4.60
N ALA A 140 7.08 3.05 -5.21
CA ALA A 140 8.41 3.26 -4.66
C ALA A 140 8.69 4.75 -4.49
N ASP A 141 9.28 5.13 -3.34
CA ASP A 141 9.67 6.51 -3.07
C ASP A 141 11.18 6.75 -3.23
N ALA A 142 11.99 5.70 -3.30
CA ALA A 142 13.42 5.74 -3.60
C ALA A 142 13.93 4.43 -4.20
N ASP A 143 15.14 4.44 -4.77
CA ASP A 143 15.79 3.26 -5.39
C ASP A 143 15.81 2.00 -4.50
N LYS A 144 15.91 2.21 -3.19
CA LYS A 144 16.04 1.16 -2.18
C LYS A 144 14.86 1.13 -1.21
N ARG A 145 13.71 1.67 -1.60
CA ARG A 145 12.53 1.75 -0.73
C ARG A 145 11.24 1.70 -1.55
N CYS A 146 10.49 0.62 -1.37
CA CYS A 146 9.09 0.55 -1.78
C CYS A 146 8.17 0.88 -0.60
N ILE A 147 6.95 1.30 -0.86
CA ILE A 147 5.94 1.64 0.16
C ILE A 147 4.72 0.75 -0.08
N PRO A 148 4.62 -0.41 0.58
CA PRO A 148 3.56 -1.37 0.32
C PRO A 148 2.25 -1.03 1.06
N GLY A 149 1.86 0.25 1.06
CA GLY A 149 0.56 0.73 1.55
C GLY A 149 -0.57 0.53 0.53
N PHE A 150 -0.22 0.46 -0.75
CA PHE A 150 -1.07 0.04 -1.88
C PHE A 150 -0.29 -1.00 -2.68
N VAL A 151 -0.81 -2.23 -2.76
CA VAL A 151 -0.16 -3.33 -3.50
C VAL A 151 -1.20 -4.04 -4.35
N TYR A 152 -0.90 -4.25 -5.63
CA TYR A 152 -1.66 -5.15 -6.50
C TYR A 152 -0.85 -6.43 -6.77
N ILE A 153 -1.49 -7.57 -6.56
CA ILE A 153 -0.91 -8.90 -6.75
C ILE A 153 -1.76 -9.62 -7.79
N PRO A 154 -1.28 -9.76 -9.04
CA PRO A 154 -2.10 -10.34 -10.09
C PRO A 154 -2.26 -11.85 -9.97
N GLU A 155 -1.32 -12.53 -9.31
CA GLU A 155 -1.31 -13.99 -9.16
C GLU A 155 -0.67 -14.41 -7.84
N LYS A 156 -1.31 -15.32 -7.09
CA LYS A 156 -0.79 -15.85 -5.82
C LYS A 156 0.61 -16.46 -5.92
N GLU A 157 0.94 -17.07 -7.07
CA GLU A 157 2.26 -17.68 -7.29
C GLU A 157 3.38 -16.62 -7.35
N ILE A 158 3.08 -15.39 -7.76
CA ILE A 158 4.06 -14.31 -7.75
C ILE A 158 4.30 -13.83 -6.30
N LEU A 159 3.26 -13.77 -5.47
CA LEU A 159 3.41 -13.51 -4.04
C LEU A 159 4.21 -14.63 -3.35
N ARG A 160 3.99 -15.89 -3.72
CA ARG A 160 4.78 -17.02 -3.27
C ARG A 160 6.27 -16.86 -3.58
N GLU A 161 6.61 -16.37 -4.78
CA GLU A 161 7.99 -16.07 -5.16
C GLU A 161 8.63 -14.99 -4.26
N PHE A 162 7.86 -13.96 -3.87
CA PHE A 162 8.32 -12.99 -2.88
C PHE A 162 8.54 -13.64 -1.50
N CYS A 163 7.60 -14.43 -0.99
CA CYS A 163 7.76 -15.15 0.29
C CYS A 163 9.00 -16.08 0.28
N CYS A 164 9.21 -16.81 -0.82
CA CYS A 164 10.39 -17.64 -1.01
C CYS A 164 11.68 -16.82 -1.06
N PHE A 165 11.68 -15.70 -1.78
CA PHE A 165 12.81 -14.78 -1.84
C PHE A 165 13.17 -14.26 -0.45
N TYR A 166 12.16 -13.81 0.31
CA TYR A 166 12.33 -13.29 1.66
C TYR A 166 12.95 -14.35 2.59
N ASN A 167 12.40 -15.57 2.59
CA ASN A 167 12.96 -16.68 3.37
C ASN A 167 14.41 -17.03 2.97
N ARG A 168 14.77 -16.95 1.68
CA ARG A 168 16.13 -17.23 1.22
C ARG A 168 17.13 -16.13 1.57
N LYS A 169 16.74 -14.87 1.49
CA LYS A 169 17.64 -13.70 1.60
C LYS A 169 17.65 -13.05 2.97
N HIS A 170 16.54 -13.09 3.70
CA HIS A 170 16.30 -12.25 4.88
C HIS A 170 16.01 -13.06 6.15
N THR A 171 16.30 -14.38 6.16
CA THR A 171 16.16 -15.22 7.36
C THR A 171 17.17 -14.85 8.46
N LEU A 172 18.45 -14.71 8.10
CA LEU A 172 19.53 -14.42 9.05
C LEU A 172 19.76 -12.91 9.26
N PHE A 173 19.47 -12.10 8.24
CA PHE A 173 19.62 -10.65 8.27
C PHE A 173 18.32 -10.01 7.77
N PRO A 174 17.31 -9.91 8.65
CA PRO A 174 16.00 -9.48 8.22
C PRO A 174 15.96 -8.04 7.76
N LYS A 175 15.07 -7.78 6.81
CA LYS A 175 14.73 -6.46 6.29
C LYS A 175 13.23 -6.24 6.49
N ASN A 176 12.80 -5.00 6.70
CA ASN A 176 11.37 -4.72 6.59
C ASN A 176 10.90 -4.92 5.13
N ASP A 177 9.60 -4.95 4.93
CA ASP A 177 8.97 -5.12 3.62
C ASP A 177 9.40 -4.04 2.62
N MET A 178 9.54 -2.77 3.03
CA MET A 178 9.96 -1.66 2.17
C MET A 178 11.31 -1.92 1.49
N ILE A 179 12.31 -2.36 2.26
CA ILE A 179 13.62 -2.70 1.73
C ILE A 179 13.57 -4.03 0.98
N ALA A 180 12.89 -5.05 1.52
CA ALA A 180 12.82 -6.37 0.91
C ALA A 180 12.13 -6.35 -0.46
N PHE A 181 11.06 -5.57 -0.64
CA PHE A 181 10.44 -5.36 -1.94
C PHE A 181 11.34 -4.58 -2.89
N SER A 182 12.11 -3.60 -2.42
CA SER A 182 13.06 -2.91 -3.30
C SER A 182 14.15 -3.86 -3.82
N GLU A 183 14.67 -4.75 -2.97
CA GLU A 183 15.62 -5.77 -3.37
C GLU A 183 14.97 -6.83 -4.28
N PHE A 184 13.72 -7.23 -4.01
CA PHE A 184 12.96 -8.14 -4.85
C PHE A 184 12.72 -7.54 -6.24
N MET A 185 12.25 -6.29 -6.32
CA MET A 185 12.05 -5.56 -7.57
C MET A 185 13.35 -5.44 -8.37
N GLU A 186 14.47 -5.16 -7.72
CA GLU A 186 15.78 -5.11 -8.39
C GLU A 186 16.21 -6.48 -8.94
N LYS A 187 15.97 -7.57 -8.22
CA LYS A 187 16.40 -8.92 -8.62
C LYS A 187 15.40 -9.64 -9.53
N LYS A 188 14.14 -9.20 -9.55
CA LYS A 188 13.00 -9.88 -10.19
C LYS A 188 12.12 -8.89 -10.96
N THR A 189 12.75 -8.06 -11.78
CA THR A 189 12.13 -6.94 -12.55
C THR A 189 10.96 -7.34 -13.47
N LEU A 190 10.86 -8.62 -13.85
CA LEU A 190 9.75 -9.15 -14.65
C LEU A 190 8.48 -9.37 -13.83
N ILE A 191 8.61 -9.63 -12.52
CA ILE A 191 7.50 -10.04 -11.64
C ILE A 191 7.27 -9.11 -10.45
N CYS A 192 7.99 -7.99 -10.38
CA CYS A 192 7.75 -6.91 -9.42
C CYS A 192 8.12 -5.58 -10.07
N LYS A 193 7.22 -4.60 -10.03
CA LYS A 193 7.37 -3.28 -10.67
C LYS A 193 6.78 -2.18 -9.82
N SER A 194 7.24 -0.95 -10.01
CA SER A 194 6.70 0.20 -9.29
C SER A 194 5.45 0.75 -9.96
N LEU A 195 4.49 1.18 -9.15
CA LEU A 195 3.42 2.08 -9.58
C LEU A 195 3.98 3.51 -9.73
N PRO A 196 3.46 4.33 -10.67
CA PRO A 196 3.95 5.69 -10.89
C PRO A 196 3.55 6.61 -9.74
N VAL A 197 4.51 7.37 -9.22
CA VAL A 197 4.34 8.27 -8.06
C VAL A 197 4.53 9.74 -8.45
N ILE A 198 5.11 9.99 -9.63
CA ILE A 198 5.29 11.31 -10.23
C ILE A 198 4.86 11.27 -11.70
N PRO A 199 4.44 12.42 -12.26
CA PRO A 199 4.13 12.49 -13.69
C PRO A 199 5.40 12.37 -14.54
N PRO A 200 5.34 11.83 -15.76
CA PRO A 200 6.51 11.73 -16.65
C PRO A 200 7.18 13.09 -16.89
N SER A 201 6.39 14.16 -17.01
CA SER A 201 6.86 15.54 -17.18
C SER A 201 7.77 16.02 -16.04
N TYR A 202 7.60 15.50 -14.82
CA TYR A 202 8.45 15.86 -13.68
C TYR A 202 9.92 15.47 -13.91
N TYR A 203 10.15 14.28 -14.49
CA TYR A 203 11.49 13.80 -14.79
C TYR A 203 12.20 14.64 -15.86
N PHE A 204 11.45 15.15 -16.85
CA PHE A 204 12.00 15.98 -17.92
C PHE A 204 12.27 17.43 -17.49
N THR A 205 12.02 17.77 -16.22
CA THR A 205 12.44 19.06 -15.68
C THR A 205 13.92 19.06 -15.29
N ASN A 206 14.50 20.24 -15.07
CA ASN A 206 15.85 20.37 -14.49
C ASN A 206 15.93 19.99 -13.00
N LYS A 207 14.84 19.47 -12.39
CA LYS A 207 14.84 19.04 -10.99
C LYS A 207 15.51 17.66 -10.88
N LYS A 208 16.51 17.57 -10.02
CA LYS A 208 17.14 16.27 -9.70
C LYS A 208 16.21 15.48 -8.79
N LEU A 209 16.07 14.18 -9.07
CA LEU A 209 15.45 13.25 -8.12
C LEU A 209 16.39 13.02 -6.94
N ILE A 210 16.25 13.85 -5.92
CA ILE A 210 17.08 13.87 -4.72
C ILE A 210 16.20 14.01 -3.48
N SER A 211 16.43 13.17 -2.48
CA SER A 211 15.77 13.28 -1.19
C SER A 211 16.35 14.44 -0.37
N THR A 212 15.63 14.89 0.67
CA THR A 212 16.17 15.91 1.58
C THR A 212 17.36 15.39 2.39
N SER A 213 17.52 14.06 2.51
CA SER A 213 18.73 13.41 3.03
C SER A 213 19.90 13.32 2.03
N GLY A 214 19.76 13.90 0.84
CA GLY A 214 20.81 13.98 -0.18
C GLY A 214 20.99 12.72 -1.03
N LYS A 215 20.06 11.75 -0.96
CA LYS A 215 20.12 10.53 -1.77
C LYS A 215 19.50 10.78 -3.13
N THR A 216 20.25 10.49 -4.18
CA THR A 216 19.76 10.55 -5.56
C THR A 216 19.29 9.19 -6.05
N SER A 217 18.36 9.19 -6.99
CA SER A 217 17.99 7.98 -7.73
C SER A 217 18.93 7.75 -8.90
N ASN A 218 19.38 6.50 -9.08
CA ASN A 218 20.06 6.02 -10.27
C ASN A 218 19.10 5.33 -11.26
N LYS A 219 17.81 5.15 -10.89
CA LYS A 219 16.78 4.48 -11.70
C LYS A 219 15.51 5.34 -11.82
N PRO A 220 15.61 6.56 -12.35
CA PRO A 220 14.51 7.54 -12.30
C PRO A 220 13.22 7.08 -12.99
N TRP A 221 13.32 6.24 -14.02
CA TRP A 221 12.16 5.73 -14.76
C TRP A 221 11.21 4.92 -13.88
N VAL A 222 11.69 4.29 -12.80
CA VAL A 222 10.88 3.48 -11.87
C VAL A 222 9.72 4.29 -11.29
N PHE A 223 9.86 5.62 -11.15
CA PHE A 223 8.85 6.46 -10.51
C PHE A 223 7.73 6.91 -11.46
N TYR A 224 7.85 6.71 -12.78
CA TYR A 224 6.84 7.16 -13.76
C TYR A 224 6.56 6.17 -14.91
N GLU A 225 7.37 5.13 -15.13
CA GLU A 225 7.35 4.31 -16.36
C GLU A 225 5.98 3.66 -16.68
N ASN A 226 5.17 3.40 -15.65
CA ASN A 226 3.87 2.75 -15.79
C ASN A 226 2.69 3.74 -15.88
N TYR A 227 2.96 5.05 -15.94
CA TYR A 227 1.91 6.08 -16.01
C TYR A 227 1.05 5.98 -17.26
N GLU A 228 1.63 5.79 -18.45
CA GLU A 228 0.87 5.71 -19.71
C GLU A 228 -0.22 4.63 -19.68
N LYS A 229 0.03 3.55 -18.93
CA LYS A 229 -0.89 2.42 -18.81
C LYS A 229 -1.90 2.60 -17.67
N THR A 230 -1.47 3.15 -16.54
CA THR A 230 -2.32 3.32 -15.35
C THR A 230 -3.20 4.57 -15.43
N ARG A 231 -2.71 5.63 -16.09
CA ARG A 231 -3.34 6.96 -16.19
C ARG A 231 -3.71 7.54 -14.81
N THR A 232 -2.96 7.19 -13.78
CA THR A 232 -3.13 7.65 -12.40
C THR A 232 -1.80 7.57 -11.67
N LEU A 233 -1.61 8.45 -10.68
CA LEU A 233 -0.48 8.42 -9.76
C LEU A 233 -0.87 7.72 -8.45
N PHE A 234 0.13 7.33 -7.68
CA PHE A 234 -0.02 6.63 -6.39
C PHE A 234 0.83 7.31 -5.33
N ASP A 235 0.30 7.42 -4.12
CA ASP A 235 1.06 7.97 -3.01
C ASP A 235 1.93 6.90 -2.35
N ALA A 236 3.23 7.16 -2.33
CA ALA A 236 4.24 6.37 -1.61
C ALA A 236 4.57 7.04 -0.25
N ALA A 237 3.54 7.36 0.54
CA ALA A 237 3.61 8.15 1.78
C ALA A 237 3.94 9.64 1.66
N ALA A 238 4.66 10.08 0.62
CA ALA A 238 5.12 11.47 0.53
C ALA A 238 3.96 12.49 0.51
N PHE A 239 2.92 12.28 -0.29
CA PHE A 239 1.79 13.22 -0.39
C PHE A 239 0.93 13.20 0.86
N GLY A 240 0.57 12.03 1.38
CA GLY A 240 -0.21 11.90 2.61
C GLY A 240 0.51 12.50 3.82
N GLN A 241 1.83 12.32 3.92
CA GLN A 241 2.65 12.98 4.95
C GLN A 241 2.69 14.51 4.77
N TYR A 242 2.79 15.00 3.54
CA TYR A 242 2.78 16.43 3.26
C TYR A 242 1.43 17.07 3.62
N LEU A 243 0.32 16.42 3.29
CA LEU A 243 -1.03 16.97 3.54
C LEU A 243 -1.47 16.83 4.99
N GLY A 244 -1.16 15.69 5.62
CA GLY A 244 -1.70 15.31 6.93
C GLY A 244 -0.69 15.29 8.08
N GLY A 245 0.60 15.44 7.79
CA GLY A 245 1.69 15.24 8.75
C GLY A 245 2.01 13.76 9.01
N ILE A 246 2.82 13.50 10.04
CA ILE A 246 3.26 12.15 10.41
C ILE A 246 2.62 11.68 11.71
N ASP A 247 2.68 10.39 12.02
CA ASP A 247 2.36 9.91 13.36
C ASP A 247 3.33 10.55 14.39
N PRO A 248 2.83 11.15 15.49
CA PRO A 248 3.67 11.74 16.54
C PRO A 248 4.71 10.78 17.14
N ARG A 249 4.49 9.46 17.05
CA ARG A 249 5.46 8.43 17.46
C ARG A 249 6.72 8.39 16.61
N ASN A 250 6.73 9.10 15.49
CA ASN A 250 7.82 9.16 14.52
C ASN A 250 8.45 10.56 14.42
N GLY A 251 7.97 11.54 15.19
CA GLY A 251 8.51 12.90 15.23
C GLY A 251 7.44 13.98 15.37
N GLU A 252 7.82 15.24 15.16
CA GLU A 252 6.88 16.36 15.14
C GLU A 252 5.89 16.22 13.96
N SER A 253 4.61 16.09 14.27
CA SER A 253 3.55 16.01 13.26
C SER A 253 3.09 17.40 12.83
N LYS A 254 3.29 17.74 11.56
CA LYS A 254 2.79 18.98 10.95
C LYS A 254 2.49 18.82 9.48
N LYS A 255 1.47 19.54 9.00
CA LYS A 255 1.22 19.73 7.56
C LYS A 255 2.46 20.39 6.94
N GLY A 256 2.77 20.01 5.70
CA GLY A 256 3.98 20.42 5.00
C GLY A 256 5.21 19.55 5.29
N PHE A 257 5.06 18.42 6.00
CA PHE A 257 6.17 17.49 6.23
C PHE A 257 6.71 16.94 4.90
N ILE A 258 8.03 17.02 4.71
CA ILE A 258 8.71 16.46 3.53
C ILE A 258 9.41 15.16 3.94
N ASN A 259 8.98 14.05 3.33
CA ASN A 259 9.61 12.74 3.53
C ASN A 259 11.10 12.80 3.17
N GLU A 260 11.94 12.51 4.15
CA GLU A 260 13.38 12.65 4.03
C GLU A 260 14.05 11.61 3.13
N THR A 261 13.30 10.58 2.74
CA THR A 261 13.77 9.47 1.92
C THR A 261 13.24 9.52 0.51
N ALA A 262 12.06 10.11 0.30
CA ALA A 262 11.46 10.24 -1.03
C ALA A 262 12.39 11.06 -1.94
N VAL A 263 12.65 10.58 -3.15
CA VAL A 263 13.52 11.27 -4.13
C VAL A 263 12.79 12.34 -4.94
N TYR A 264 11.54 12.63 -4.60
CA TYR A 264 10.71 13.70 -5.16
C TYR A 264 10.07 14.47 -4.02
N SER A 265 9.74 15.74 -4.26
CA SER A 265 9.14 16.60 -3.25
C SER A 265 7.65 16.80 -3.52
N PRO A 266 6.73 16.43 -2.61
CA PRO A 266 5.30 16.71 -2.76
C PRO A 266 4.99 18.22 -2.81
N ALA A 267 5.88 19.07 -2.27
CA ALA A 267 5.76 20.53 -2.35
C ALA A 267 6.00 21.11 -3.75
N ASP A 268 6.50 20.30 -4.69
CA ASP A 268 6.63 20.71 -6.10
C ASP A 268 5.30 20.66 -6.86
N PHE A 269 4.26 20.14 -6.23
CA PHE A 269 2.96 19.89 -6.82
C PHE A 269 1.89 20.66 -6.07
N GLN A 270 0.80 20.96 -6.77
CA GLN A 270 -0.43 21.38 -6.11
C GLN A 270 -1.37 20.18 -6.01
N VAL A 271 -1.98 19.97 -4.86
CA VAL A 271 -3.05 18.97 -4.69
C VAL A 271 -4.40 19.70 -4.71
N ILE A 272 -5.28 19.28 -5.61
CA ILE A 272 -6.66 19.79 -5.70
C ILE A 272 -7.65 18.65 -5.50
N TRP A 273 -8.87 18.99 -5.07
CA TRP A 273 -9.95 18.03 -4.89
C TRP A 273 -11.06 18.33 -5.88
N LYS A 274 -11.39 17.36 -6.73
CA LYS A 274 -12.42 17.50 -7.77
C LYS A 274 -13.62 16.66 -7.43
N HIS A 275 -14.80 17.19 -7.69
CA HIS A 275 -16.06 16.51 -7.44
C HIS A 275 -16.40 15.57 -8.60
N GLU A 276 -16.57 14.28 -8.32
CA GLU A 276 -16.95 13.24 -9.26
C GLU A 276 -18.03 12.35 -8.60
N ASN A 277 -19.18 12.17 -9.26
CA ASN A 277 -20.23 11.26 -8.80
C ASN A 277 -20.63 11.42 -7.30
N SER A 278 -20.71 12.67 -6.81
CA SER A 278 -21.09 13.03 -5.43
C SER A 278 -20.00 12.83 -4.36
N ILE A 279 -18.77 12.52 -4.75
CA ILE A 279 -17.62 12.43 -3.85
C ILE A 279 -16.47 13.28 -4.39
N LYS A 280 -15.52 13.69 -3.54
CA LYS A 280 -14.31 14.39 -3.97
C LYS A 280 -13.12 13.44 -4.10
N LYS A 281 -12.36 13.57 -5.19
CA LYS A 281 -11.13 12.81 -5.41
C LYS A 281 -9.92 13.74 -5.54
N PRO A 282 -8.73 13.32 -5.06
CA PRO A 282 -7.53 14.13 -5.16
C PRO A 282 -6.91 14.03 -6.55
N PHE A 283 -6.40 15.17 -7.01
CA PHE A 283 -5.60 15.30 -8.22
C PHE A 283 -4.31 16.03 -7.88
N ILE A 284 -3.22 15.59 -8.49
CA ILE A 284 -1.94 16.27 -8.50
C ILE A 284 -1.91 17.19 -9.74
N VAL A 285 -1.58 18.46 -9.54
CA VAL A 285 -1.38 19.42 -10.63
C VAL A 285 0.11 19.71 -10.75
N PHE A 286 0.64 19.51 -11.95
CA PHE A 286 2.03 19.80 -12.29
C PHE A 286 2.12 20.43 -13.68
N GLN A 287 2.77 21.59 -13.77
CA GLN A 287 2.93 22.33 -15.04
C GLN A 287 1.61 22.56 -15.81
N GLY A 288 0.50 22.75 -15.08
CA GLY A 288 -0.83 22.98 -15.65
C GLY A 288 -1.57 21.70 -16.08
N GLU A 289 -0.94 20.54 -15.98
CA GLU A 289 -1.58 19.25 -16.21
C GLU A 289 -2.07 18.63 -14.90
N GLU A 290 -3.20 17.92 -14.98
CA GLU A 290 -3.84 17.27 -13.85
C GLU A 290 -3.69 15.75 -13.94
N TYR A 291 -3.37 15.15 -12.80
CA TYR A 291 -3.09 13.73 -12.68
C TYR A 291 -3.94 13.16 -11.53
N PRO A 292 -4.84 12.20 -11.77
CA PRO A 292 -5.62 11.61 -10.68
C PRO A 292 -4.69 10.87 -9.72
N LEU A 293 -5.04 10.87 -8.43
CA LEU A 293 -4.28 10.21 -7.38
C LEU A 293 -5.11 9.07 -6.77
N ALA A 294 -4.60 7.84 -6.88
CA ALA A 294 -5.34 6.63 -6.56
C ALA A 294 -5.50 6.40 -5.04
N ASN A 295 -4.54 6.87 -4.25
CA ASN A 295 -4.53 6.73 -2.80
C ASN A 295 -3.80 7.90 -2.14
N LEU A 296 -4.09 8.13 -0.85
CA LEU A 296 -3.25 8.92 0.04
C LEU A 296 -2.90 8.07 1.26
N HIS A 297 -1.61 7.94 1.56
CA HIS A 297 -1.12 7.22 2.74
C HIS A 297 -1.05 8.18 3.92
N ILE A 298 -2.10 8.19 4.73
CA ILE A 298 -2.31 9.13 5.83
C ILE A 298 -1.51 8.69 7.05
N HIS A 299 -0.23 9.02 7.05
CA HIS A 299 0.70 8.61 8.09
C HIS A 299 0.33 9.16 9.49
N SER A 300 -0.36 10.30 9.57
CA SER A 300 -0.91 10.88 10.82
C SER A 300 -2.10 10.11 11.39
N LYS A 301 -2.61 9.09 10.68
CA LYS A 301 -3.75 8.25 11.06
C LYS A 301 -5.09 8.98 11.18
N ASN A 302 -5.18 10.22 10.71
CA ASN A 302 -6.41 11.01 10.71
C ASN A 302 -7.16 10.88 9.38
N LEU A 303 -7.59 9.66 9.03
CA LEU A 303 -8.19 9.37 7.72
C LEU A 303 -9.51 10.12 7.49
N LYS A 304 -10.23 10.44 8.57
CA LYS A 304 -11.48 11.22 8.53
C LYS A 304 -11.35 12.56 7.80
N GLU A 305 -10.21 13.25 7.95
CA GLU A 305 -9.96 14.55 7.25
C GLU A 305 -9.82 14.41 5.73
N PHE A 306 -9.65 13.18 5.24
CA PHE A 306 -9.42 12.88 3.82
C PHE A 306 -10.55 12.07 3.20
N ARG A 307 -11.66 11.89 3.94
CA ARG A 307 -12.84 11.17 3.45
C ARG A 307 -13.55 11.96 2.36
N SER A 308 -13.79 11.31 1.22
CA SER A 308 -14.30 11.92 -0.01
C SER A 308 -15.69 12.51 0.11
N ASP A 309 -16.47 12.07 1.11
CA ASP A 309 -17.82 12.53 1.42
C ASP A 309 -17.85 13.70 2.43
N LEU A 310 -16.72 14.02 3.07
CA LEU A 310 -16.62 15.05 4.11
C LEU A 310 -15.85 16.31 3.68
N ILE A 311 -14.95 16.17 2.71
CA ILE A 311 -14.05 17.24 2.23
C ILE A 311 -14.71 18.18 1.25
#